data_AF-A0A9X0QAG5-F1
#
_entry.id   AF-A0A9X0QAG5-F1
#
_cell.length_a   1.000
_cell.length_b   1.000
_cell.length_c   1.000
_cell.angle_alpha   90.00
_cell.angle_beta   90.00
_cell.angle_gamma   90.00
#
_symmetry.space_group_name_H-M   'P 1'
#
loop_
_entity.id
_entity.type
_entity.pdbx_description
1 polymer ?
#
loop_
_entity_poly.entity_id
_entity_poly.type
_entity_poly.pdbx_seq_one_letter_code
_entity_poly.pdbx_strand_id
1 'polypeptide(L)'
;MGFSSRMRVVAPVLLAFAMAGASAISLEGQTAKVMLAEPPAPLLPESLRGGPDHEAGNGAPSWSGVDGPVLIEDGLRRYERGGPQSPVAGGGARGGTITVYQFVDATGAAAAYDYLYKSAPYVVRSGVSVVVANLKGSSASAEAQLRTVETGLPKVGGPKGMSPLLPTYLPTKGLENGSQRYALGPVGYKAMGGVLPPEIVGFDKAAEVVTAKYEGKGTLTMLLYPTPQIAGDHGRQIETEMNREGGAAGTVMLRREGPLVLLTTGAWNAEEAKRLVDGIHLRSEVTWNKPVPPEFHAEIKKTVSLLTSILVFCGLGALAAVILALFLGGGRAAIRVLQGKPAATEPEFLRIDLSGSAARIQTGDPKSTTRG
;
A
#
# COMPACT_ATOMS: atom_id res chain seq x y z
N MET A 1 -56.51 -32.50 29.93
CA MET A 1 -57.61 -33.48 30.08
C MET A 1 -58.83 -32.85 29.42
N GLY A 2 -59.49 -33.36 28.39
CA GLY A 2 -59.52 -34.64 27.67
C GLY A 2 -60.86 -34.65 26.93
N PHE A 3 -60.93 -35.39 25.81
CA PHE A 3 -62.16 -35.84 25.10
C PHE A 3 -63.01 -34.75 24.41
N SER A 4 -63.05 -34.69 23.06
CA SER A 4 -63.95 -35.41 22.13
C SER A 4 -65.44 -35.12 22.40
N SER A 5 -66.33 -34.82 21.44
CA SER A 5 -66.62 -35.62 20.25
C SER A 5 -67.84 -35.02 19.49
N ARG A 6 -67.77 -35.05 18.14
CA ARG A 6 -68.83 -35.42 17.15
C ARG A 6 -70.11 -34.61 16.97
N MET A 7 -70.38 -34.27 15.69
CA MET A 7 -71.45 -34.76 14.80
C MET A 7 -71.57 -33.77 13.62
N ARG A 8 -71.93 -34.06 12.36
CA ARG A 8 -72.19 -35.23 11.50
C ARG A 8 -72.22 -34.64 10.05
N VAL A 9 -71.59 -35.29 9.06
CA VAL A 9 -72.22 -35.94 7.86
C VAL A 9 -73.17 -34.98 7.08
N VAL A 10 -72.99 -34.69 5.79
CA VAL A 10 -73.36 -35.53 4.62
C VAL A 10 -72.75 -34.90 3.35
N ALA A 11 -72.16 -35.71 2.47
CA ALA A 11 -72.07 -35.47 1.02
C ALA A 11 -73.03 -36.46 0.32
N PRO A 12 -73.57 -36.16 -0.87
CA PRO A 12 -73.04 -36.84 -2.06
C PRO A 12 -73.11 -36.09 -3.41
N VAL A 13 -72.07 -36.31 -4.23
CA VAL A 13 -72.00 -36.76 -5.65
C VAL A 13 -72.94 -36.16 -6.73
N LEU A 14 -72.34 -35.62 -7.82
CA LEU A 14 -72.56 -35.91 -9.27
C LEU A 14 -71.86 -34.81 -10.11
N LEU A 15 -70.72 -35.03 -10.82
CA LEU A 15 -70.43 -35.74 -12.09
C LEU A 15 -70.53 -34.85 -13.37
N ALA A 16 -69.41 -34.88 -14.12
CA ALA A 16 -69.23 -34.71 -15.57
C ALA A 16 -69.11 -33.32 -16.24
N PHE A 17 -67.86 -33.02 -16.64
CA PHE A 17 -67.38 -32.70 -18.00
C PHE A 17 -68.16 -31.71 -18.90
N ALA A 18 -67.52 -30.59 -19.25
CA ALA A 18 -67.41 -30.12 -20.64
C ALA A 18 -66.25 -29.13 -20.80
N MET A 19 -65.31 -29.46 -21.68
CA MET A 19 -64.30 -28.54 -22.22
C MET A 19 -64.96 -27.53 -23.16
N ALA A 20 -64.57 -26.26 -23.05
CA ALA A 20 -64.27 -25.32 -24.15
C ALA A 20 -64.39 -23.86 -23.65
N GLY A 21 -63.40 -23.03 -23.97
CA GLY A 21 -63.55 -21.58 -23.92
C GLY A 21 -62.32 -20.85 -23.40
N ALA A 22 -61.48 -20.40 -24.33
CA ALA A 22 -60.32 -19.56 -24.07
C ALA A 22 -60.66 -18.33 -23.22
N SER A 23 -59.79 -17.98 -22.27
CA SER A 23 -59.78 -16.68 -21.60
C SER A 23 -58.33 -16.27 -21.39
N ALA A 24 -57.99 -15.12 -21.96
CA ALA A 24 -56.65 -14.57 -22.08
C ALA A 24 -55.97 -14.41 -20.72
N ILE A 25 -54.78 -14.98 -20.59
CA ILE A 25 -53.82 -14.58 -19.57
C ILE A 25 -53.12 -13.34 -20.12
N SER A 26 -53.40 -12.18 -19.52
CA SER A 26 -52.59 -10.98 -19.71
C SER A 26 -51.15 -11.29 -19.30
N LEU A 27 -50.26 -11.46 -20.28
CA LEU A 27 -48.83 -11.29 -20.07
C LEU A 27 -48.56 -9.79 -19.94
N GLU A 28 -48.40 -9.33 -18.71
CA GLU A 28 -47.74 -8.08 -18.41
C GLU A 28 -46.30 -8.17 -18.93
N GLY A 29 -46.11 -7.64 -20.13
CA GLY A 29 -44.80 -7.47 -20.74
C GLY A 29 -43.96 -6.59 -19.84
N GLN A 30 -42.95 -7.19 -19.20
CA GLN A 30 -41.78 -6.44 -18.77
C GLN A 30 -41.21 -5.75 -20.02
N THR A 31 -41.48 -4.46 -20.13
CA THR A 31 -40.78 -3.56 -21.04
C THR A 31 -39.32 -3.56 -20.62
N ALA A 32 -38.55 -4.47 -21.22
CA ALA A 32 -37.11 -4.40 -21.24
C ALA A 32 -36.75 -3.04 -21.80
N LYS A 33 -36.34 -2.13 -20.91
CA LYS A 33 -35.80 -0.83 -21.28
C LYS A 33 -34.54 -1.10 -22.09
N VAL A 34 -34.68 -1.07 -23.41
CA VAL A 34 -33.55 -1.10 -24.35
C VAL A 34 -32.78 0.19 -24.09
N MET A 35 -31.84 0.13 -23.16
CA MET A 35 -30.83 1.17 -23.05
C MET A 35 -29.97 1.05 -24.30
N LEU A 36 -29.96 2.11 -25.11
CA LEU A 36 -28.95 2.28 -26.15
C LEU A 36 -27.61 2.24 -25.42
N ALA A 37 -26.89 1.11 -25.51
CA ALA A 37 -25.56 1.01 -24.95
C ALA A 37 -24.68 1.98 -25.74
N GLU A 38 -24.32 3.10 -25.12
CA GLU A 38 -23.38 4.04 -25.73
C GLU A 38 -22.08 3.27 -26.02
N PRO A 39 -21.59 3.29 -27.28
CA PRO A 39 -20.36 2.59 -27.61
C PRO A 39 -19.23 3.12 -26.73
N PRO A 40 -18.38 2.23 -26.20
CA PRO A 40 -17.35 2.64 -25.26
C PRO A 40 -16.44 3.68 -25.90
N ALA A 41 -16.12 4.73 -25.14
CA ALA A 41 -15.33 5.84 -25.63
C ALA A 41 -14.07 5.34 -26.37
N PRO A 42 -13.78 5.88 -27.56
CA PRO A 42 -12.62 5.49 -28.35
C PRO A 42 -11.33 5.85 -27.61
N LEU A 43 -10.29 5.02 -27.79
CA LEU A 43 -8.98 5.18 -27.19
C LEU A 43 -8.06 6.03 -28.07
N LEU A 44 -8.28 6.04 -29.38
CA LEU A 44 -7.56 6.91 -30.32
C LEU A 44 -8.36 8.16 -30.69
N PRO A 45 -7.70 9.34 -30.84
CA PRO A 45 -8.27 10.52 -31.47
C PRO A 45 -8.77 10.23 -32.89
N GLU A 46 -9.79 10.97 -33.33
CA GLU A 46 -10.42 10.77 -34.66
C GLU A 46 -9.43 10.82 -35.83
N SER A 47 -8.42 11.69 -35.75
CA SER A 47 -7.37 11.82 -36.77
C SER A 47 -6.50 10.58 -36.98
N LEU A 48 -6.51 9.64 -36.03
CA LEU A 48 -5.73 8.39 -36.06
C LEU A 48 -6.60 7.15 -36.28
N ARG A 49 -7.93 7.32 -36.32
CA ARG A 49 -8.89 6.22 -36.56
C ARG A 49 -9.20 6.01 -38.05
N GLY A 50 -8.70 6.86 -38.93
CA GLY A 50 -8.87 6.72 -40.36
C GLY A 50 -7.81 5.81 -40.97
N GLY A 51 -8.22 4.86 -41.82
CA GLY A 51 -7.31 4.05 -42.64
C GLY A 51 -7.67 2.56 -42.67
N PRO A 52 -7.13 1.79 -43.63
CA PRO A 52 -7.38 0.36 -43.74
C PRO A 52 -6.77 -0.45 -42.58
N ASP A 53 -5.80 0.13 -41.87
CA ASP A 53 -5.07 -0.52 -40.75
C ASP A 53 -5.65 -0.15 -39.37
N HIS A 54 -6.81 0.51 -39.31
CA HIS A 54 -7.50 0.76 -38.05
C HIS A 54 -8.10 -0.54 -37.53
N GLU A 55 -7.77 -0.86 -36.28
CA GLU A 55 -8.20 -2.08 -35.63
C GLU A 55 -8.52 -1.76 -34.17
N ALA A 56 -9.77 -1.98 -33.76
CA ALA A 56 -10.20 -1.82 -32.38
C ALA A 56 -10.77 -3.15 -31.88
N GLY A 57 -10.41 -3.52 -30.66
CA GLY A 57 -10.84 -4.78 -30.08
C GLY A 57 -10.95 -4.70 -28.56
N ASN A 58 -11.68 -5.67 -28.01
CA ASN A 58 -11.55 -5.99 -26.61
C ASN A 58 -10.22 -6.73 -26.40
N GLY A 59 -9.73 -6.76 -25.17
CA GLY A 59 -8.48 -7.41 -24.77
C GLY A 59 -8.57 -8.92 -24.87
N ALA A 60 -8.18 -9.67 -23.83
CA ALA A 60 -8.36 -11.12 -23.85
C ALA A 60 -9.84 -11.49 -24.12
N PRO A 61 -10.15 -12.46 -25.00
CA PRO A 61 -9.22 -13.36 -25.72
C PRO A 61 -8.87 -12.92 -27.16
N SER A 62 -9.32 -11.75 -27.63
CA SER A 62 -9.24 -11.35 -29.05
C SER A 62 -7.85 -10.89 -29.52
N TRP A 63 -6.92 -10.60 -28.62
CA TRP A 63 -5.57 -10.20 -29.01
C TRP A 63 -4.64 -11.40 -29.23
N SER A 64 -4.16 -11.59 -30.46
CA SER A 64 -3.28 -12.69 -30.87
C SER A 64 -1.85 -12.27 -31.20
N GLY A 65 -1.42 -11.09 -30.75
CA GLY A 65 -0.05 -10.61 -30.95
C GLY A 65 0.98 -11.42 -30.15
N VAL A 66 2.25 -11.35 -30.53
CA VAL A 66 3.37 -12.03 -29.81
C VAL A 66 3.46 -11.63 -28.34
N ASP A 67 3.07 -10.39 -28.03
CA ASP A 67 3.02 -9.84 -26.68
C ASP A 67 1.76 -10.24 -25.91
N GLY A 68 0.81 -10.91 -26.56
CA GLY A 68 -0.52 -11.18 -26.03
C GLY A 68 -0.54 -11.92 -24.70
N PRO A 69 0.24 -12.99 -24.50
CA PRO A 69 0.30 -13.66 -23.20
C PRO A 69 0.65 -12.72 -22.03
N VAL A 70 1.61 -11.82 -22.24
CA VAL A 70 2.04 -10.85 -21.21
C VAL A 70 0.97 -9.78 -21.00
N LEU A 71 0.46 -9.17 -22.07
CA LEU A 71 -0.54 -8.11 -21.95
C LEU A 71 -1.85 -8.62 -21.34
N ILE A 72 -2.22 -9.87 -21.62
CA ILE A 72 -3.40 -10.52 -21.03
C ILE A 72 -3.18 -10.78 -19.53
N GLU A 73 -2.00 -11.26 -19.15
CA GLU A 73 -1.59 -11.43 -17.74
C GLU A 73 -1.65 -10.09 -16.97
N ASP A 74 -1.20 -9.00 -17.60
CA ASP A 74 -1.24 -7.64 -17.03
C ASP A 74 -2.66 -7.04 -17.03
N GLY A 75 -3.68 -7.75 -17.52
CA GLY A 75 -5.08 -7.33 -17.46
C GLY A 75 -5.52 -6.44 -18.62
N LEU A 76 -5.06 -6.69 -19.84
CA LEU A 76 -5.52 -6.01 -21.05
C LEU A 76 -7.05 -6.12 -21.20
N ARG A 77 -7.74 -4.98 -21.22
CA ARG A 77 -9.20 -4.89 -21.40
C ARG A 77 -9.61 -4.51 -22.82
N ARG A 78 -8.90 -3.60 -23.44
CA ARG A 78 -9.21 -3.05 -24.77
C ARG A 78 -7.92 -2.61 -25.45
N TYR A 79 -7.92 -2.64 -26.77
CA TYR A 79 -6.87 -2.02 -27.56
C TYR A 79 -7.48 -1.28 -28.75
N GLU A 80 -6.76 -0.29 -29.22
CA GLU A 80 -7.06 0.39 -30.46
C GLU A 80 -5.76 0.73 -31.18
N ARG A 81 -5.65 0.27 -32.42
CA ARG A 81 -4.52 0.50 -33.31
C ARG A 81 -4.98 1.36 -34.47
N GLY A 82 -4.14 2.30 -34.86
CA GLY A 82 -4.34 3.12 -36.04
C GLY A 82 -3.03 3.69 -36.55
N GLY A 83 -3.11 4.49 -37.61
CA GLY A 83 -1.97 5.17 -38.20
C GLY A 83 -2.30 6.64 -38.46
N PRO A 84 -1.29 7.53 -38.48
CA PRO A 84 -1.52 8.90 -38.88
C PRO A 84 -1.95 8.98 -40.35
N GLN A 85 -3.19 9.39 -40.61
CA GLN A 85 -3.58 9.86 -41.94
C GLN A 85 -2.96 11.23 -42.19
N SER A 86 -2.15 11.34 -43.25
CA SER A 86 -1.71 12.64 -43.75
C SER A 86 -2.90 13.31 -44.46
N PRO A 87 -3.34 14.53 -44.06
CA PRO A 87 -4.44 15.24 -44.74
C PRO A 87 -4.09 15.73 -46.15
N VAL A 88 -2.85 15.52 -46.60
CA VAL A 88 -2.41 15.93 -47.94
C VAL A 88 -2.54 14.74 -48.88
N ALA A 89 -3.70 14.65 -49.55
CA ALA A 89 -3.84 13.90 -50.80
C ALA A 89 -2.78 14.42 -51.79
N GLY A 90 -1.63 13.74 -51.86
CA GLY A 90 -0.52 14.08 -52.76
C GLY A 90 0.87 14.23 -52.13
N GLY A 91 1.02 14.17 -50.81
CA GLY A 91 2.33 14.27 -50.14
C GLY A 91 2.67 13.02 -49.33
N GLY A 92 3.66 12.25 -49.78
CA GLY A 92 4.11 10.93 -49.28
C GLY A 92 3.70 10.55 -47.86
N ALA A 93 2.99 9.43 -47.74
CA ALA A 93 2.57 8.81 -46.49
C ALA A 93 3.72 8.75 -45.47
N ARG A 94 3.62 9.51 -44.37
CA ARG A 94 4.46 9.26 -43.18
C ARG A 94 3.88 8.04 -42.47
N GLY A 95 4.32 6.85 -42.89
CA GLY A 95 3.84 5.59 -42.36
C GLY A 95 4.25 5.37 -40.89
N GLY A 96 3.36 4.76 -40.11
CA GLY A 96 3.62 4.34 -38.75
C GLY A 96 2.36 3.83 -38.06
N THR A 97 2.52 3.06 -37.00
CA THR A 97 1.40 2.51 -36.22
C THR A 97 1.44 3.04 -34.80
N ILE A 98 0.29 3.52 -34.31
CA ILE A 98 0.08 3.86 -32.90
C ILE A 98 -0.92 2.86 -32.36
N THR A 99 -0.58 2.18 -31.27
CA THR A 99 -1.48 1.26 -30.56
C THR A 99 -1.65 1.75 -29.13
N VAL A 100 -2.89 1.89 -28.69
CA VAL A 100 -3.26 2.19 -27.31
C VAL A 100 -3.81 0.93 -26.69
N TYR A 101 -3.24 0.52 -25.57
CA TYR A 101 -3.72 -0.56 -24.73
C TYR A 101 -4.35 0.03 -23.47
N GLN A 102 -5.53 -0.43 -23.09
CA GLN A 102 -6.20 -0.07 -21.84
C GLN A 102 -6.27 -1.29 -20.92
N PHE A 103 -5.79 -1.15 -19.68
CA PHE A 103 -5.71 -2.19 -18.68
C PHE A 103 -6.81 -2.05 -17.61
N VAL A 104 -6.93 -3.06 -16.74
CA VAL A 104 -7.87 -3.05 -15.61
C VAL A 104 -7.58 -1.90 -14.63
N ASP A 105 -6.30 -1.62 -14.38
CA ASP A 105 -5.79 -0.63 -13.45
C ASP A 105 -4.37 -0.15 -13.86
N ALA A 106 -3.83 0.78 -13.08
CA ALA A 106 -2.54 1.41 -13.34
C ALA A 106 -1.34 0.54 -12.95
N THR A 107 -1.54 -0.52 -12.14
CA THR A 107 -0.51 -1.52 -11.86
C THR A 107 -0.31 -2.43 -13.08
N GLY A 108 -1.38 -2.94 -13.69
CA GLY A 108 -1.33 -3.66 -14.96
C GLY A 108 -0.68 -2.85 -16.08
N ALA A 109 -1.09 -1.58 -16.22
CA ALA A 109 -0.48 -0.66 -17.18
C ALA A 109 1.02 -0.39 -16.91
N ALA A 110 1.46 -0.44 -15.64
CA ALA A 110 2.87 -0.27 -15.31
C ALA A 110 3.70 -1.50 -15.71
N ALA A 111 3.19 -2.70 -15.46
CA ALA A 111 3.88 -3.95 -15.82
C ALA A 111 4.01 -4.08 -17.34
N ALA A 112 2.92 -3.80 -18.06
CA ALA A 112 2.94 -3.80 -19.52
C ALA A 112 3.87 -2.73 -20.10
N TYR A 113 3.94 -1.55 -19.49
CA TYR A 113 4.87 -0.50 -19.90
C TYR A 113 6.33 -0.98 -19.78
N ASP A 114 6.73 -1.55 -18.64
CA ASP A 114 8.11 -2.00 -18.42
C ASP A 114 8.50 -3.16 -19.37
N TYR A 115 7.54 -4.02 -19.71
CA TYR A 115 7.71 -5.06 -20.72
C TYR A 115 7.90 -4.48 -22.14
N LEU A 116 7.01 -3.59 -22.56
CA LEU A 116 6.99 -2.99 -23.90
C LEU A 116 8.12 -1.98 -24.13
N TYR A 117 8.65 -1.37 -23.07
CA TYR A 117 9.70 -0.34 -23.15
C TYR A 117 10.96 -0.83 -23.89
N LYS A 118 11.24 -2.14 -23.86
CA LYS A 118 12.36 -2.74 -24.58
C LYS A 118 12.04 -3.05 -26.05
N SER A 119 10.77 -3.30 -26.38
CA SER A 119 10.36 -3.83 -27.69
C SER A 119 9.95 -2.75 -28.68
N ALA A 120 9.67 -1.53 -28.22
CA ALA A 120 9.21 -0.44 -29.07
C ALA A 120 10.01 0.87 -28.88
N PRO A 121 10.19 1.68 -29.94
CA PRO A 121 10.98 2.90 -29.90
C PRO A 121 10.33 4.01 -29.07
N TYR A 122 8.99 4.02 -28.99
CA TYR A 122 8.25 4.98 -28.18
C TYR A 122 7.14 4.28 -27.42
N VAL A 123 7.24 4.32 -26.09
CA VAL A 123 6.23 3.81 -25.17
C VAL A 123 5.93 4.88 -24.15
N VAL A 124 4.65 5.20 -23.95
CA VAL A 124 4.18 6.19 -22.98
C VAL A 124 3.08 5.56 -22.14
N ARG A 125 3.13 5.76 -20.83
CA ARG A 125 2.08 5.33 -19.90
C ARG A 125 1.30 6.53 -19.40
N SER A 126 -0.03 6.43 -19.42
CA SER A 126 -0.94 7.42 -18.84
C SER A 126 -2.06 6.72 -18.08
N GLY A 127 -1.96 6.74 -16.74
CA GLY A 127 -2.90 6.06 -15.85
C GLY A 127 -2.99 4.55 -16.14
N VAL A 128 -4.17 4.11 -16.59
CA VAL A 128 -4.46 2.71 -16.94
C VAL A 128 -4.15 2.35 -18.39
N SER A 129 -3.57 3.27 -19.16
CA SER A 129 -3.34 3.08 -20.59
C SER A 129 -1.85 3.14 -20.94
N VAL A 130 -1.44 2.33 -21.91
CA VAL A 130 -0.10 2.32 -22.49
C VAL A 130 -0.21 2.60 -23.98
N VAL A 131 0.52 3.59 -24.45
CA VAL A 131 0.61 3.96 -25.87
C VAL A 131 1.94 3.47 -26.40
N VAL A 132 1.89 2.67 -27.47
CA VAL A 132 3.05 2.19 -28.20
C VAL A 132 3.01 2.80 -29.60
N ALA A 133 4.10 3.44 -30.02
CA ALA A 133 4.18 4.07 -31.32
C ALA A 133 5.42 3.62 -32.10
N ASN A 134 5.19 3.17 -33.33
CA ASN A 134 6.20 2.87 -34.34
C ASN A 134 6.04 3.88 -35.48
N LEU A 135 6.55 5.10 -35.27
CA LEU A 135 6.37 6.21 -36.21
C LEU A 135 7.62 6.43 -37.05
N LYS A 136 7.45 6.64 -38.36
CA LYS A 136 8.53 7.11 -39.25
C LYS A 136 8.53 8.65 -39.27
N GLY A 137 9.61 9.29 -38.85
CA GLY A 137 9.74 10.75 -38.84
C GLY A 137 10.76 11.27 -37.83
N SER A 138 10.85 12.60 -37.69
CA SER A 138 11.67 13.22 -36.64
C SER A 138 11.05 13.01 -35.24
N SER A 139 11.91 12.93 -34.21
CA SER A 139 11.48 12.73 -32.80
C SER A 139 10.45 13.77 -32.35
N ALA A 140 10.64 15.04 -32.70
CA ALA A 140 9.73 16.13 -32.34
C ALA A 140 8.29 15.92 -32.88
N SER A 141 8.16 15.37 -34.09
CA SER A 141 6.84 15.08 -34.66
C SER A 141 6.18 13.87 -33.99
N ALA A 142 6.96 12.86 -33.61
CA ALA A 142 6.47 11.70 -32.88
C ALA A 142 6.00 12.09 -31.47
N GLU A 143 6.77 12.91 -30.76
CA GLU A 143 6.41 13.44 -29.44
C GLU A 143 5.12 14.27 -29.48
N ALA A 144 4.93 15.13 -30.49
CA ALA A 144 3.72 15.92 -30.64
C ALA A 144 2.46 15.04 -30.86
N GLN A 145 2.60 13.97 -31.65
CA GLN A 145 1.52 13.01 -31.87
C GLN A 145 1.21 12.22 -30.59
N LEU A 146 2.23 11.74 -29.89
CA LEU A 146 2.07 11.04 -28.61
C LEU A 146 1.38 11.90 -27.56
N ARG A 147 1.76 13.18 -27.43
CA ARG A 147 1.07 14.12 -26.54
C ARG A 147 -0.39 14.31 -26.92
N THR A 148 -0.72 14.34 -28.21
CA THR A 148 -2.11 14.46 -28.69
C THR A 148 -2.93 13.22 -28.34
N VAL A 149 -2.34 12.03 -28.41
CA VAL A 149 -2.98 10.80 -27.97
C VAL A 149 -3.18 10.85 -26.45
N GLU A 150 -2.13 11.19 -25.70
CA GLU A 150 -2.16 11.22 -24.23
C GLU A 150 -3.23 12.17 -23.68
N THR A 151 -3.41 13.35 -24.28
CA THR A 151 -4.46 14.29 -23.86
C THR A 151 -5.87 13.78 -24.15
N GLY A 152 -6.03 12.93 -25.16
CA GLY A 152 -7.30 12.30 -25.53
C GLY A 152 -7.64 11.04 -24.72
N LEU A 153 -6.69 10.49 -23.94
CA LEU A 153 -6.92 9.26 -23.20
C LEU A 153 -7.92 9.46 -22.04
N PRO A 154 -8.79 8.46 -21.76
CA PRO A 154 -9.65 8.48 -20.61
C PRO A 154 -8.85 8.62 -19.30
N LYS A 155 -9.10 9.68 -18.55
CA LYS A 155 -8.49 9.88 -17.22
C LYS A 155 -9.22 9.03 -16.20
N VAL A 156 -8.52 8.07 -15.61
CA VAL A 156 -9.07 7.20 -14.56
C VAL A 156 -8.59 7.68 -13.20
N GLY A 157 -9.54 8.11 -12.36
CA GLY A 157 -9.30 8.46 -10.96
C GLY A 157 -9.55 7.31 -9.99
N GLY A 158 -9.31 7.58 -8.71
CA GLY A 158 -9.55 6.61 -7.63
C GLY A 158 -8.53 5.46 -7.61
N PRO A 159 -8.84 4.34 -6.93
CA PRO A 159 -7.86 3.28 -6.70
C PRO A 159 -7.27 2.65 -7.97
N LYS A 160 -8.07 2.57 -9.04
CA LYS A 160 -7.62 2.01 -10.33
C LYS A 160 -6.56 2.86 -11.03
N GLY A 161 -6.49 4.16 -10.72
CA GLY A 161 -5.50 5.07 -11.30
C GLY A 161 -4.21 5.19 -10.49
N MET A 162 -4.10 4.52 -9.33
CA MET A 162 -2.92 4.62 -8.47
C MET A 162 -1.76 3.83 -9.05
N SER A 163 -0.61 4.49 -9.23
CA SER A 163 0.61 3.81 -9.68
C SER A 163 1.09 2.79 -8.63
N PRO A 164 1.76 1.71 -9.06
CA PRO A 164 2.28 0.70 -8.15
C PRO A 164 3.27 1.31 -7.16
N LEU A 165 3.18 0.85 -5.92
CA LEU A 165 4.00 1.35 -4.84
C LEU A 165 5.45 0.83 -4.93
N LEU A 166 5.62 -0.43 -5.32
CA LEU A 166 6.90 -1.14 -5.23
C LEU A 166 8.06 -0.44 -5.98
N PRO A 167 7.89 0.07 -7.22
CA PRO A 167 8.95 0.80 -7.91
C PRO A 167 9.43 2.06 -7.19
N THR A 168 8.58 2.70 -6.37
CA THR A 168 8.91 3.94 -5.66
C THR A 168 9.93 3.76 -4.54
N TYR A 169 10.18 2.51 -4.13
CA TYR A 169 11.15 2.16 -3.09
C TYR A 169 12.55 1.87 -3.64
N LEU A 170 12.74 1.86 -4.96
CA LEU A 170 14.05 1.63 -5.56
C LEU A 170 15.03 2.77 -5.19
N PRO A 171 16.20 2.44 -4.60
CA PRO A 171 17.25 3.43 -4.39
C PRO A 171 17.76 4.00 -5.73
N THR A 172 17.70 5.32 -5.91
CA THR A 172 18.11 5.97 -7.15
C THR A 172 19.63 6.01 -7.35
N LYS A 173 20.41 5.91 -6.27
CA LYS A 173 21.87 5.98 -6.32
C LYS A 173 22.46 4.71 -6.96
N GLY A 174 23.08 4.88 -8.13
CA GLY A 174 23.72 3.80 -8.88
C GLY A 174 22.75 2.91 -9.64
N LEU A 175 21.46 3.28 -9.70
CA LEU A 175 20.45 2.61 -10.50
C LEU A 175 20.77 2.85 -11.99
N GLU A 176 20.91 1.76 -12.75
CA GLU A 176 21.14 1.83 -14.20
C GLU A 176 19.86 2.34 -14.89
N ASN A 177 19.99 3.37 -15.70
CA ASN A 177 18.83 4.03 -16.31
C ASN A 177 18.07 3.07 -17.24
N GLY A 178 16.75 3.02 -17.11
CA GLY A 178 15.90 2.14 -17.92
C GLY A 178 16.08 0.65 -17.64
N SER A 179 16.71 0.26 -16.51
CA SER A 179 16.88 -1.14 -16.11
C SER A 179 15.74 -1.69 -15.23
N GLN A 180 14.88 -0.82 -14.69
CA GLN A 180 13.74 -1.21 -13.86
C GLN A 180 12.74 -2.05 -14.66
N ARG A 181 12.32 -3.18 -14.09
CA ARG A 181 11.29 -4.07 -14.63
C ARG A 181 10.31 -4.44 -13.52
N TYR A 182 9.08 -3.98 -13.63
CA TYR A 182 7.97 -4.32 -12.76
C TYR A 182 7.10 -5.42 -13.40
N ALA A 183 6.78 -6.47 -12.66
CA ALA A 183 5.98 -7.59 -13.13
C ALA A 183 4.88 -7.95 -12.12
N LEU A 184 3.69 -8.26 -12.65
CA LEU A 184 2.55 -8.76 -11.89
C LEU A 184 2.33 -10.27 -12.03
N GLY A 185 2.98 -10.90 -12.99
CA GLY A 185 2.80 -12.33 -13.25
C GLY A 185 4.04 -13.01 -13.82
N PRO A 186 4.01 -14.36 -13.88
CA PRO A 186 5.15 -15.17 -14.25
C PRO A 186 5.59 -15.02 -15.71
N VAL A 187 4.65 -14.79 -16.64
CA VAL A 187 4.97 -14.72 -18.07
C VAL A 187 5.74 -13.43 -18.38
N GLY A 188 5.24 -12.28 -17.91
CA GLY A 188 5.92 -11.00 -18.03
C GLY A 188 7.27 -10.99 -17.30
N TYR A 189 7.30 -11.50 -16.08
CA TYR A 189 8.54 -11.57 -15.28
C TYR A 189 9.64 -12.36 -15.98
N LYS A 190 9.32 -13.53 -16.52
CA LYS A 190 10.27 -14.36 -17.27
C LYS A 190 10.73 -13.67 -18.55
N ALA A 191 9.82 -13.05 -19.29
CA ALA A 191 10.15 -12.36 -20.54
C ALA A 191 11.07 -11.14 -20.32
N MET A 192 10.96 -10.49 -19.16
CA MET A 192 11.83 -9.37 -18.76
C MET A 192 13.19 -9.80 -18.19
N GLY A 193 13.45 -11.11 -18.06
CA GLY A 193 14.71 -11.64 -17.56
C GLY A 193 14.78 -11.71 -16.04
N GLY A 194 13.67 -12.08 -15.40
CA GLY A 194 13.60 -12.35 -13.97
C GLY A 194 14.71 -13.27 -13.47
N VAL A 195 15.24 -12.98 -12.29
CA VAL A 195 16.37 -13.71 -11.69
C VAL A 195 15.92 -14.98 -10.97
N LEU A 196 14.73 -14.94 -10.36
CA LEU A 196 14.20 -16.05 -9.59
C LEU A 196 13.31 -16.94 -10.48
N PRO A 197 13.17 -18.24 -10.17
CA PRO A 197 12.11 -19.06 -10.75
C PRO A 197 10.73 -18.45 -10.46
N PRO A 198 9.84 -18.27 -11.46
CA PRO A 198 8.52 -17.67 -11.24
C PRO A 198 7.64 -18.44 -10.23
N GLU A 199 7.89 -19.75 -10.06
CA GLU A 199 7.14 -20.63 -9.18
C GLU A 199 7.38 -20.31 -7.69
N ILE A 200 8.59 -19.90 -7.32
CA ILE A 200 8.93 -19.57 -5.93
C ILE A 200 8.59 -18.12 -5.57
N VAL A 201 8.42 -17.26 -6.57
CA VAL A 201 8.05 -15.85 -6.42
C VAL A 201 6.65 -15.68 -5.83
N GLY A 202 5.74 -16.64 -6.08
CA GLY A 202 4.38 -16.61 -5.50
C GLY A 202 3.40 -15.68 -6.22
N PHE A 203 3.48 -15.59 -7.55
CA PHE A 203 2.50 -14.82 -8.35
C PHE A 203 1.06 -15.32 -8.16
N ASP A 204 0.86 -16.61 -7.85
CA ASP A 204 -0.46 -17.18 -7.50
C ASP A 204 -1.04 -16.59 -6.20
N LYS A 205 -0.18 -15.99 -5.37
CA LYS A 205 -0.53 -15.27 -4.14
C LYS A 205 -0.52 -13.75 -4.31
N ALA A 206 -0.63 -13.27 -5.55
CA ALA A 206 -0.60 -11.84 -5.89
C ALA A 206 0.69 -11.15 -5.41
N ALA A 207 1.82 -11.82 -5.55
CA ALA A 207 3.13 -11.19 -5.37
C ALA A 207 3.41 -10.21 -6.52
N GLU A 208 3.86 -9.01 -6.18
CA GLU A 208 4.38 -8.05 -7.14
C GLU A 208 5.89 -8.04 -7.09
N VAL A 209 6.55 -7.89 -8.24
CA VAL A 209 8.02 -7.92 -8.31
C VAL A 209 8.56 -6.72 -9.06
N VAL A 210 9.60 -6.11 -8.51
CA VAL A 210 10.47 -5.16 -9.21
C VAL A 210 11.88 -5.70 -9.27
N THR A 211 12.47 -5.71 -10.44
CA THR A 211 13.87 -6.04 -10.68
C THR A 211 14.57 -4.84 -11.29
N ALA A 212 15.76 -4.48 -10.79
CA ALA A 212 16.52 -3.35 -11.29
C ALA A 212 18.02 -3.61 -11.22
N LYS A 213 18.77 -3.10 -12.19
CA LYS A 213 20.24 -3.25 -12.24
C LYS A 213 20.93 -2.03 -11.65
N TYR A 214 22.06 -2.28 -11.01
CA TYR A 214 22.94 -1.26 -10.46
C TYR A 214 24.30 -1.32 -11.13
N GLU A 215 24.78 -0.15 -11.56
CA GLU A 215 25.98 0.00 -12.39
C GLU A 215 27.21 -0.66 -11.72
N GLY A 216 27.82 -1.62 -12.44
CA GLY A 216 29.03 -2.31 -11.99
C GLY A 216 28.83 -3.23 -10.78
N LYS A 217 27.59 -3.50 -10.34
CA LYS A 217 27.29 -4.34 -9.18
C LYS A 217 26.49 -5.56 -9.60
N GLY A 218 25.17 -5.43 -9.67
CA GLY A 218 24.28 -6.54 -9.95
C GLY A 218 22.84 -6.10 -9.90
N THR A 219 21.97 -7.04 -9.58
CA THR A 219 20.53 -6.86 -9.63
C THR A 219 19.95 -6.80 -8.23
N LEU A 220 19.05 -5.83 -7.99
CA LEU A 220 18.16 -5.79 -6.85
C LEU A 220 16.80 -6.31 -7.30
N THR A 221 16.28 -7.32 -6.59
CA THR A 221 14.92 -7.83 -6.76
C THR A 221 14.14 -7.55 -5.47
N MET A 222 12.99 -6.90 -5.61
CA MET A 222 12.09 -6.57 -4.53
C MET A 222 10.76 -7.27 -4.79
N LEU A 223 10.22 -7.94 -3.77
CA LEU A 223 8.94 -8.63 -3.82
C LEU A 223 8.02 -8.07 -2.76
N LEU A 224 6.82 -7.66 -3.16
CA LEU A 224 5.77 -7.22 -2.25
C LEU A 224 4.65 -8.25 -2.23
N TYR A 225 4.32 -8.74 -1.05
CA TYR A 225 3.25 -9.71 -0.86
C TYR A 225 2.03 -9.08 -0.18
N PRO A 226 0.82 -9.64 -0.34
CA PRO A 226 -0.37 -9.12 0.33
C PRO A 226 -0.30 -9.22 1.85
N THR A 227 0.45 -10.19 2.40
CA THR A 227 0.59 -10.38 3.84
C THR A 227 2.04 -10.73 4.25
N PRO A 228 2.46 -10.36 5.48
CA PRO A 228 3.76 -10.76 6.01
C PRO A 228 3.97 -12.27 6.12
N GLN A 229 2.89 -13.05 6.28
CA GLN A 229 2.94 -14.50 6.36
C GLN A 229 3.36 -15.12 5.03
N ILE A 230 2.71 -14.70 3.94
CA ILE A 230 3.06 -15.12 2.57
C ILE A 230 4.52 -14.72 2.27
N ALA A 231 4.92 -13.50 2.63
CA ALA A 231 6.31 -13.04 2.49
C ALA A 231 7.31 -13.92 3.25
N GLY A 232 6.96 -14.39 4.44
CA GLY A 232 7.79 -15.30 5.23
C GLY A 232 7.91 -16.70 4.62
N ASP A 233 6.84 -17.21 4.02
CA ASP A 233 6.84 -18.54 3.39
C ASP A 233 7.65 -18.55 2.10
N HIS A 234 7.37 -17.61 1.18
CA HIS A 234 8.11 -17.48 -0.07
C HIS A 234 9.55 -17.00 0.16
N GLY A 235 9.79 -16.14 1.15
CA GLY A 235 11.14 -15.73 1.54
C GLY A 235 12.04 -16.91 1.91
N ARG A 236 11.52 -17.91 2.63
CA ARG A 236 12.26 -19.14 2.97
C ARG A 236 12.51 -20.04 1.75
N GLN A 237 11.57 -20.09 0.81
CA GLN A 237 11.77 -20.83 -0.44
C GLN A 237 12.87 -20.18 -1.29
N ILE A 238 12.87 -18.84 -1.39
CA ILE A 238 13.91 -18.06 -2.07
C ILE A 238 15.26 -18.28 -1.40
N GLU A 239 15.33 -18.23 -0.07
CA GLU A 239 16.57 -18.51 0.67
C GLU A 239 17.11 -19.92 0.35
N THR A 240 16.23 -20.92 0.32
CA THR A 240 16.60 -22.30 -0.02
C THR A 240 17.13 -22.40 -1.44
N GLU A 241 16.50 -21.73 -2.41
CA GLU A 241 16.93 -21.73 -3.81
C GLU A 241 18.27 -21.01 -4.00
N MET A 242 18.46 -19.86 -3.36
CA MET A 242 19.73 -19.13 -3.43
C MET A 242 20.88 -19.90 -2.78
N ASN A 243 20.62 -20.62 -1.69
CA ASN A 243 21.59 -21.52 -1.09
C ASN A 243 21.93 -22.72 -2.00
N ARG A 244 20.96 -23.16 -2.82
CA ARG A 244 21.17 -24.22 -3.83
C ARG A 244 21.99 -23.73 -5.02
N GLU A 245 21.74 -22.51 -5.51
CA GLU A 245 22.52 -21.88 -6.58
C GLU A 245 23.95 -21.53 -6.13
N GLY A 246 24.11 -21.16 -4.85
CA GLY A 246 25.39 -20.84 -4.24
C GLY A 246 26.13 -19.73 -5.01
N GLY A 247 27.38 -19.98 -5.39
CA GLY A 247 28.23 -18.99 -6.06
C GLY A 247 27.73 -18.54 -7.44
N ALA A 248 26.82 -19.28 -8.08
CA ALA A 248 26.27 -18.89 -9.39
C ALA A 248 25.38 -17.63 -9.32
N ALA A 249 24.71 -17.41 -8.19
CA ALA A 249 23.89 -16.23 -7.93
C ALA A 249 24.72 -14.98 -7.59
N GLY A 250 26.04 -15.13 -7.38
CA GLY A 250 26.93 -14.09 -6.91
C GLY A 250 26.72 -13.75 -5.43
N THR A 251 26.86 -12.48 -5.07
CA THR A 251 26.67 -12.00 -3.70
C THR A 251 25.18 -11.83 -3.41
N VAL A 252 24.67 -12.78 -2.63
CA VAL A 252 23.27 -12.82 -2.21
C VAL A 252 23.10 -12.16 -0.84
N MET A 253 22.21 -11.17 -0.77
CA MET A 253 21.72 -10.62 0.48
C MET A 253 20.19 -10.64 0.45
N LEU A 254 19.59 -11.41 1.36
CA LEU A 254 18.15 -11.54 1.52
C LEU A 254 17.72 -10.87 2.82
N ARG A 255 16.72 -9.98 2.75
CA ARG A 255 16.10 -9.34 3.92
C ARG A 255 14.59 -9.30 3.75
N ARG A 256 13.87 -9.48 4.84
CA ARG A 256 12.42 -9.31 4.89
C ARG A 256 12.06 -8.19 5.86
N GLU A 257 11.20 -7.29 5.42
CA GLU A 257 10.60 -6.21 6.24
C GLU A 257 9.08 -6.27 6.08
N GLY A 258 8.39 -6.91 7.04
CA GLY A 258 6.94 -7.10 6.96
C GLY A 258 6.52 -7.91 5.71
N PRO A 259 5.71 -7.35 4.80
CA PRO A 259 5.32 -7.96 3.52
C PRO A 259 6.35 -7.79 2.39
N LEU A 260 7.44 -7.04 2.61
CA LEU A 260 8.47 -6.77 1.61
C LEU A 260 9.63 -7.76 1.76
N VAL A 261 10.07 -8.38 0.66
CA VAL A 261 11.27 -9.22 0.58
C VAL A 261 12.24 -8.59 -0.42
N LEU A 262 13.49 -8.44 0.00
CA LEU A 262 14.56 -7.78 -0.76
C LEU A 262 15.67 -8.79 -1.00
N LEU A 263 16.14 -8.87 -2.24
CA LEU A 263 17.19 -9.77 -2.67
C LEU A 263 18.19 -9.05 -3.57
N THR A 264 19.48 -9.10 -3.25
CA THR A 264 20.54 -8.74 -4.20
C THR A 264 21.15 -9.98 -4.82
N THR A 265 21.53 -9.91 -6.10
CA THR A 265 22.28 -10.95 -6.82
C THR A 265 23.32 -10.31 -7.75
N GLY A 266 24.36 -11.04 -8.13
CA GLY A 266 25.44 -10.56 -9.00
C GLY A 266 26.69 -10.11 -8.22
N ALA A 267 27.50 -9.24 -8.82
CA ALA A 267 28.84 -8.89 -8.31
C ALA A 267 28.83 -7.81 -7.21
N TRP A 268 27.89 -7.88 -6.27
CA TRP A 268 27.86 -6.96 -5.14
C TRP A 268 29.01 -7.21 -4.17
N ASN A 269 29.52 -6.17 -3.52
CA ASN A 269 30.24 -6.33 -2.26
C ASN A 269 29.22 -6.63 -1.15
N ALA A 270 29.50 -7.61 -0.28
CA ALA A 270 28.61 -8.00 0.82
C ALA A 270 28.19 -6.83 1.72
N GLU A 271 29.13 -5.94 2.07
CA GLU A 271 28.83 -4.75 2.89
C GLU A 271 27.95 -3.74 2.15
N GLU A 272 28.15 -3.60 0.83
CA GLU A 272 27.33 -2.69 0.02
C GLU A 272 25.93 -3.23 -0.21
N ALA A 273 25.80 -4.54 -0.49
CA ALA A 273 24.51 -5.22 -0.60
C ALA A 273 23.70 -5.08 0.68
N LYS A 274 24.34 -5.34 1.84
CA LYS A 274 23.75 -5.16 3.16
C LYS A 274 23.26 -3.73 3.36
N ARG A 275 24.10 -2.72 3.10
CA ARG A 275 23.72 -1.30 3.25
C ARG A 275 22.57 -0.89 2.33
N LEU A 276 22.56 -1.37 1.09
CA LEU A 276 21.47 -1.08 0.15
C LEU A 276 20.14 -1.63 0.66
N VAL A 277 20.15 -2.90 1.05
CA VAL A 277 18.97 -3.63 1.51
C VAL A 277 18.48 -3.10 2.87
N ASP A 278 19.38 -2.73 3.78
CA ASP A 278 19.04 -2.14 5.08
C ASP A 278 18.47 -0.71 4.94
N GLY A 279 18.80 0.02 3.86
CA GLY A 279 18.30 1.37 3.62
C GLY A 279 16.90 1.45 2.99
N ILE A 280 16.34 0.33 2.56
CA ILE A 280 14.99 0.25 1.98
C ILE A 280 14.00 -0.04 3.10
N HIS A 281 13.04 0.86 3.30
CA HIS A 281 12.00 0.74 4.32
C HIS A 281 10.61 0.92 3.73
N LEU A 282 9.67 0.09 4.17
CA LEU A 282 8.28 0.19 3.77
C LEU A 282 7.63 1.38 4.50
N ARG A 283 7.32 2.43 3.76
CA ARG A 283 6.55 3.58 4.29
C ARG A 283 5.06 3.23 4.30
N SER A 284 4.51 3.05 5.49
CA SER A 284 3.06 2.90 5.68
C SER A 284 2.43 4.28 5.83
N GLU A 285 1.78 4.76 4.78
CA GLU A 285 0.99 6.00 4.84
C GLU A 285 -0.50 5.65 5.02
N VAL A 286 -1.09 6.08 6.13
CA VAL A 286 -2.54 5.93 6.37
C VAL A 286 -3.24 7.13 5.77
N THR A 287 -3.94 6.92 4.65
CA THR A 287 -4.74 7.95 4.01
C THR A 287 -6.23 7.67 4.21
N TRP A 288 -7.01 8.72 4.46
CA TRP A 288 -8.46 8.63 4.56
C TRP A 288 -9.07 9.02 3.21
N ASN A 289 -9.82 8.09 2.60
CA ASN A 289 -10.49 8.30 1.31
C ASN A 289 -11.62 9.36 1.40
N LYS A 290 -12.09 9.69 2.60
CA LYS A 290 -13.09 10.73 2.84
C LYS A 290 -12.52 11.78 3.79
N PRO A 291 -12.89 13.07 3.64
CA PRO A 291 -12.60 14.05 4.67
C PRO A 291 -13.14 13.52 6.00
N VAL A 292 -12.27 13.45 7.01
CA VAL A 292 -12.64 12.90 8.31
C VAL A 292 -13.91 13.62 8.81
N PRO A 293 -14.92 12.88 9.32
CA PRO A 293 -16.14 13.51 9.79
C PRO A 293 -15.82 14.62 10.80
N PRO A 294 -16.54 15.76 10.78
CA PRO A 294 -16.32 16.86 11.72
C PRO A 294 -16.47 16.43 13.19
N GLU A 295 -17.17 15.32 13.45
CA GLU A 295 -17.31 14.70 14.77
C GLU A 295 -15.96 14.25 15.36
N PHE A 296 -15.07 13.69 14.54
CA PHE A 296 -13.75 13.24 14.98
C PHE A 296 -12.86 14.41 15.42
N HIS A 297 -12.96 15.55 14.71
CA HIS A 297 -12.28 16.78 15.12
C HIS A 297 -12.82 17.34 16.44
N ALA A 298 -14.12 17.20 16.69
CA ALA A 298 -14.73 17.67 17.94
C ALA A 298 -14.29 16.81 19.14
N GLU A 299 -14.17 15.50 18.96
CA GLU A 299 -13.70 14.58 20.02
C GLU A 299 -12.22 14.77 20.36
N ILE A 300 -11.36 14.96 19.35
CA ILE A 300 -9.94 15.27 19.57
C ILE A 300 -9.79 16.59 20.32
N LYS A 301 -10.50 17.64 19.90
CA LYS A 301 -10.45 18.95 20.57
C LYS A 301 -10.90 18.87 22.03
N LYS A 302 -11.95 18.10 22.33
CA LYS A 302 -12.41 17.87 23.71
C LYS A 302 -11.38 17.14 24.55
N THR A 303 -10.78 16.09 24.00
CA THR A 303 -9.76 15.28 24.71
C THR A 303 -8.49 16.10 24.97
N VAL A 304 -8.00 16.83 23.97
CA VAL A 304 -6.83 17.71 24.12
C VAL A 304 -7.13 18.84 25.11
N SER A 305 -8.31 19.44 25.06
CA SER A 305 -8.71 20.47 26.03
C SER A 305 -8.76 19.93 27.45
N LEU A 306 -9.36 18.75 27.67
CA LEU A 306 -9.43 18.10 28.98
C LEU A 306 -8.02 17.81 29.51
N LEU A 307 -7.17 17.18 28.69
CA LEU A 307 -5.81 16.82 29.07
C LEU A 307 -4.98 18.07 29.41
N THR A 308 -5.16 19.15 28.65
CA THR A 308 -4.47 20.43 28.88
C THR A 308 -4.95 21.08 30.18
N SER A 309 -6.26 21.06 30.48
CA SER A 309 -6.79 21.57 31.74
C SER A 309 -6.24 20.81 32.95
N ILE A 310 -6.13 19.48 32.86
CA ILE A 310 -5.54 18.66 33.93
C ILE A 310 -4.05 19.01 34.12
N LEU A 311 -3.28 19.11 33.02
CA LEU A 311 -1.86 19.45 33.07
C LEU A 311 -1.63 20.82 33.75
N VAL A 312 -2.41 21.83 33.36
CA VAL A 312 -2.33 23.19 33.94
C VAL A 312 -2.70 23.16 35.43
N PHE A 313 -3.78 22.47 35.80
CA PHE A 313 -4.20 22.36 37.20
C PHE A 313 -3.14 21.67 38.08
N CYS A 314 -2.58 20.54 37.61
CA CYS A 314 -1.50 19.86 38.31
C CYS A 314 -0.23 20.73 38.41
N GLY A 315 0.12 21.45 37.34
CA GLY A 315 1.28 22.35 37.34
C GLY A 315 1.14 23.49 38.34
N LEU A 316 -0.01 24.17 38.38
CA LEU A 316 -0.28 25.21 39.37
C LEU A 316 -0.32 24.64 40.80
N GLY A 317 -0.93 23.48 40.99
CA GLY A 317 -0.98 22.80 42.29
C GLY A 317 0.42 22.44 42.81
N ALA A 318 1.29 21.91 41.95
CA ALA A 318 2.67 21.60 42.29
C ALA A 318 3.47 22.87 42.64
N LEU A 319 3.30 23.95 41.87
CA LEU A 319 3.94 25.23 42.16
C LEU A 319 3.49 25.80 43.50
N ALA A 320 2.19 25.80 43.78
CA ALA A 320 1.63 26.24 45.05
C ALA A 320 2.16 25.40 46.23
N ALA A 321 2.27 24.09 46.06
CA ALA A 321 2.85 23.19 47.06
C ALA A 321 4.32 23.50 47.35
N VAL A 322 5.14 23.78 46.31
CA VAL A 322 6.54 24.18 46.47
C VAL A 322 6.64 25.51 47.22
N ILE A 323 5.83 26.50 46.84
CA ILE A 323 5.79 27.80 47.51
C ILE A 323 5.42 27.62 48.99
N LEU A 324 4.34 26.90 49.29
CA LEU A 324 3.93 26.61 50.67
C LEU A 324 5.00 25.85 51.44
N ALA A 325 5.66 24.86 50.84
CA ALA A 325 6.75 24.12 51.48
C ALA A 325 7.92 25.04 51.86
N LEU A 326 8.29 25.99 50.99
CA LEU A 326 9.33 26.98 51.27
C LEU A 326 8.91 27.94 52.40
N PHE A 327 7.66 28.44 52.38
CA PHE A 327 7.17 29.35 53.42
C PHE A 327 6.98 28.66 54.77
N LEU A 328 6.34 27.49 54.83
CA LEU A 328 6.10 26.76 56.08
C LEU A 328 7.36 26.06 56.61
N GLY A 329 8.17 25.48 55.74
CA GLY A 329 9.42 24.80 56.12
C GLY A 329 10.55 25.79 56.41
N GLY A 330 10.81 26.70 55.46
CA GLY A 330 11.86 27.71 55.57
C GLY A 330 11.53 28.82 56.58
N GLY A 331 10.29 29.29 56.63
CA GLY A 331 9.87 30.32 57.59
C GLY A 331 9.93 29.84 59.05
N ARG A 332 9.51 28.60 59.34
CA ARG A 332 9.66 28.01 60.69
C ARG A 332 11.12 27.81 61.07
N ALA A 333 11.98 27.41 60.12
CA ALA A 333 13.41 27.27 60.36
C ALA A 333 14.06 28.65 60.65
N ALA A 334 13.75 29.68 59.87
CA ALA A 334 14.28 31.03 60.05
C ALA A 334 13.86 31.66 61.39
N ILE A 335 12.58 31.51 61.80
CA ILE A 335 12.10 32.01 63.11
C ILE A 335 12.84 31.32 64.25
N ARG A 336 13.10 30.01 64.16
CA ARG A 336 13.87 29.29 65.19
C ARG A 336 15.33 29.75 65.27
N VAL A 337 15.97 29.97 64.13
CA VAL A 337 17.35 30.50 64.08
C VAL A 337 17.42 31.91 64.66
N LEU A 338 16.46 32.79 64.37
CA LEU A 338 16.38 34.12 64.98
C LEU A 338 16.16 34.07 66.50
N GLN A 339 15.48 33.03 67.00
CA GLN A 339 15.28 32.78 68.43
C GLN A 339 16.48 32.08 69.10
N GLY A 340 17.62 31.96 68.41
CA GLY A 340 18.86 31.36 68.93
C GLY A 340 18.83 29.83 69.06
N LYS A 341 17.84 29.15 68.44
CA LYS A 341 17.73 27.69 68.44
C LYS A 341 18.24 27.11 67.11
N PRO A 342 18.82 25.89 67.10
CA PRO A 342 19.27 25.25 65.88
C PRO A 342 18.14 25.09 64.85
N ALA A 343 18.46 25.25 63.56
CA ALA A 343 17.49 25.22 62.45
C ALA A 343 16.76 23.87 62.32
N ALA A 344 17.39 22.78 62.75
CA ALA A 344 16.84 21.43 62.78
C ALA A 344 16.95 20.88 64.20
N THR A 345 15.90 20.20 64.66
CA THR A 345 15.98 19.34 65.85
C THR A 345 16.59 18.04 65.36
N GLU A 346 17.77 17.67 65.85
CA GLU A 346 18.30 16.32 65.59
C GLU A 346 17.23 15.30 66.00
N PRO A 347 16.86 14.35 65.14
CA PRO A 347 15.98 13.28 65.57
C PRO A 347 16.70 12.52 66.68
N GLU A 348 16.20 12.64 67.90
CA GLU A 348 16.65 11.81 69.02
C GLU A 348 16.33 10.36 68.64
N PHE A 349 17.35 9.66 68.14
CA PHE A 349 17.23 8.25 67.83
C PHE A 349 17.11 7.50 69.14
N LEU A 350 15.86 7.20 69.55
CA LEU A 350 15.59 6.17 70.56
C LEU A 350 16.12 4.84 70.01
N ARG A 351 17.36 4.52 70.36
CA ARG A 351 17.91 3.17 70.20
C ARG A 351 17.19 2.26 71.18
N ILE A 352 16.16 1.59 70.70
CA ILE A 352 15.58 0.43 71.40
C ILE A 352 16.59 -0.70 71.20
N ASP A 353 17.41 -0.94 72.22
CA ASP A 353 18.28 -2.11 72.28
C ASP A 353 17.41 -3.34 72.55
N LEU A 354 17.22 -4.16 71.52
CA LEU A 354 16.43 -5.40 71.59
C LEU A 354 17.24 -6.57 72.17
N SER A 355 18.47 -6.35 72.65
CA SER A 355 19.33 -7.41 73.21
C SER A 355 18.88 -7.94 74.58
N GLY A 356 17.77 -7.43 75.14
CA GLY A 356 17.19 -7.93 76.39
C GLY A 356 18.04 -7.65 77.64
N SER A 357 19.11 -6.87 77.54
CA SER A 357 19.91 -6.46 78.70
C SER A 357 19.34 -5.20 79.34
N ALA A 358 19.02 -5.26 80.63
CA ALA A 358 18.47 -4.14 81.38
C ALA A 358 19.46 -2.96 81.43
N ALA A 359 19.05 -1.80 80.90
CA ALA A 359 19.86 -0.59 80.93
C ALA A 359 20.03 -0.07 82.36
N ARG A 360 21.28 0.24 82.74
CA ARG A 360 21.63 0.82 84.04
C ARG A 360 21.13 2.28 84.10
N ILE A 361 20.20 2.55 85.01
CA ILE A 361 19.71 3.90 85.29
C ILE A 361 20.88 4.74 85.80
N GLN A 362 21.36 5.71 85.00
CA GLN A 362 22.28 6.73 85.50
C GLN A 362 21.46 7.78 86.25
N THR A 363 21.41 7.64 87.57
CA THR A 363 21.07 8.72 88.50
C THR A 363 22.15 9.78 88.39
N GLY A 364 21.77 10.98 87.95
CA GLY A 364 22.66 12.13 87.88
C GLY A 364 23.11 12.59 89.27
N ASP A 365 24.31 13.17 89.33
CA ASP A 365 24.64 14.27 90.24
C ASP A 365 25.99 14.95 89.83
N PRO A 366 26.45 16.06 90.43
CA PRO A 366 26.60 17.35 89.73
C PRO A 366 28.05 17.89 89.68
N LYS A 367 28.26 18.91 88.83
CA LYS A 367 29.36 19.93 88.85
C LYS A 367 30.82 19.49 89.12
N SER A 368 31.70 19.79 88.14
CA SER A 368 32.86 20.71 88.28
C SER A 368 33.61 20.76 86.95
N THR A 369 33.68 21.90 86.26
CA THR A 369 34.84 22.83 86.29
C THR A 369 36.18 22.08 86.26
N THR A 370 36.97 22.18 85.19
CA THR A 370 38.22 22.97 85.07
C THR A 370 39.02 22.55 83.81
N ARG A 371 39.49 23.56 83.06
CA ARG A 371 40.70 23.68 82.20
C ARG A 371 41.29 22.47 81.44
N GLY A 372 41.57 22.75 80.16
CA GLY A 372 42.55 22.11 79.30
C GLY A 372 42.47 22.76 77.93
#